data_AF-A0A0Q4GK96-F1
#
_entry.id   AF-A0A0Q4GK96-F1
#
_cell.length_a   1.000
_cell.length_b   1.000
_cell.length_c   1.000
_cell.angle_alpha   90.00
_cell.angle_beta   90.00
_cell.angle_gamma   90.00
#
_symmetry.space_group_name_H-M   'P 1'
#
loop_
_entity.id
_entity.type
_entity.pdbx_description
1 polymer ?
#
loop_
_entity_poly.entity_id
_entity_poly.type
_entity_poly.pdbx_seq_one_letter_code
_entity_poly.pdbx_strand_id
1 'polypeptide(L)'
;MKLKLIPTIIMLLIFALLTAISYQDNAASDGFTKIGFPFNFYLYSGGKFSNPSITSDFGFSTKYFIADLFILILVIVIGNIVVNKWRETNK
;
A
#
# COMPACT_ATOMS: atom_id res chain seq x y z
N MET A 1 2.08 -25.36 2.17
CA MET A 1 1.86 -24.70 3.48
C MET A 1 0.44 -24.18 3.54
N LYS A 2 -0.31 -24.40 4.62
CA LYS A 2 -1.65 -23.79 4.79
C LYS A 2 -1.49 -22.39 5.38
N LEU A 3 -2.02 -21.37 4.72
CA LEU A 3 -2.07 -20.01 5.26
C LEU A 3 -3.04 -19.99 6.45
N LYS A 4 -2.64 -19.37 7.55
CA LYS A 4 -3.46 -19.24 8.76
C LYS A 4 -4.22 -17.92 8.72
N LEU A 5 -5.47 -17.96 9.16
CA LEU A 5 -6.36 -16.81 9.12
C LEU A 5 -5.84 -15.64 9.99
N ILE A 6 -5.50 -15.91 11.25
CA ILE A 6 -5.07 -14.88 12.22
C ILE A 6 -3.87 -14.06 11.72
N PRO A 7 -2.70 -14.65 11.35
CA PRO A 7 -1.57 -13.86 10.87
C PRO A 7 -1.88 -13.13 9.56
N THR A 8 -2.75 -13.68 8.71
CA THR A 8 -3.19 -13.02 7.48
C THR A 8 -3.99 -11.76 7.79
N ILE A 9 -4.94 -11.82 8.73
CA ILE A 9 -5.72 -10.66 9.18
C ILE A 9 -4.80 -9.59 9.79
N ILE A 10 -3.84 -9.99 10.62
CA ILE A 10 -2.86 -9.07 11.21
C ILE A 10 -2.07 -8.34 10.11
N MET A 11 -1.58 -9.07 9.09
CA MET A 11 -0.84 -8.43 7.98
C MET A 11 -1.72 -7.48 7.16
N LEU A 12 -3.00 -7.84 6.92
CA LEU A 12 -3.95 -6.94 6.24
C LEU A 12 -4.19 -5.66 7.05
N LEU A 13 -4.34 -5.77 8.38
CA LEU A 13 -4.49 -4.62 9.25
C LEU A 13 -3.25 -3.72 9.23
N ILE A 14 -2.05 -4.30 9.29
CA ILE A 14 -0.79 -3.56 9.17
C ILE A 14 -0.74 -2.81 7.84
N PHE A 15 -1.07 -3.48 6.73
CA PHE A 15 -1.07 -2.86 5.40
C PHE A 15 -2.08 -1.71 5.30
N ALA A 16 -3.29 -1.90 5.82
CA ALA A 16 -4.31 -0.87 5.86
C ALA A 16 -3.86 0.35 6.69
N LEU A 17 -3.24 0.12 7.85
CA LEU A 17 -2.68 1.19 8.69
C LEU A 17 -1.55 1.94 7.97
N LEU A 18 -0.64 1.25 7.31
CA LEU A 18 0.45 1.89 6.55
C LEU A 18 -0.09 2.72 5.39
N THR A 19 -1.12 2.24 4.70
CA THR A 19 -1.82 3.00 3.66
C THR A 19 -2.50 4.25 4.25
N ALA A 20 -3.16 4.12 5.40
CA ALA A 20 -3.83 5.24 6.06
C ALA A 20 -2.85 6.28 6.61
N ILE A 21 -1.70 5.88 7.14
CA ILE A 21 -0.65 6.79 7.64
C ILE A 21 0.06 7.49 6.47
N SER A 22 0.24 6.79 5.35
CA SER A 22 0.87 7.35 4.14
C SER A 22 -0.06 8.25 3.33
N TYR A 23 -1.35 8.26 3.68
CA TYR A 23 -2.34 9.14 3.08
C TYR A 23 -1.95 10.61 3.28
N GLN A 24 -1.97 11.37 2.18
CA GLN A 24 -1.80 12.81 2.21
C GLN A 24 -3.00 13.44 1.52
N ASP A 25 -3.59 14.48 2.11
CA ASP A 25 -4.73 15.18 1.52
C ASP A 25 -4.52 16.69 1.50
N ASN A 26 -3.51 17.11 0.74
CA ASN A 26 -3.11 18.51 0.68
C ASN A 26 -3.64 19.22 -0.58
N ALA A 27 -4.57 18.62 -1.34
CA ALA A 27 -4.99 19.16 -2.64
C ALA A 27 -5.67 20.54 -2.58
N ALA A 28 -6.24 20.94 -1.44
CA ALA A 28 -6.88 22.25 -1.26
C ALA A 28 -5.89 23.42 -1.08
N SER A 29 -4.63 23.14 -0.75
CA SER A 29 -3.60 24.15 -0.46
C SER A 29 -2.38 23.96 -1.36
N ASP A 30 -2.59 23.98 -2.69
CA ASP A 30 -1.58 23.76 -3.74
C ASP A 30 -0.79 22.44 -3.65
N GLY A 31 -1.22 21.52 -2.79
CA GLY A 31 -0.58 20.24 -2.58
C GLY A 31 -1.19 19.11 -3.41
N PHE A 32 -0.92 17.88 -2.98
CA PHE A 32 -1.41 16.66 -3.61
C PHE A 32 -2.23 15.85 -2.62
N THR A 33 -3.31 15.24 -3.11
CA THR A 33 -3.92 14.07 -2.48
C THR A 33 -3.19 12.83 -2.98
N LYS A 34 -2.66 12.02 -2.08
CA LYS A 34 -1.91 10.80 -2.37
C LYS A 34 -2.49 9.64 -1.57
N ILE A 35 -2.72 8.52 -2.24
CA ILE A 35 -3.16 7.27 -1.61
C ILE A 35 -2.28 6.13 -2.12
N GLY A 36 -1.80 5.31 -1.19
CA GLY A 36 -1.13 4.05 -1.47
C GLY A 36 0.09 3.82 -0.59
N PHE A 37 0.51 2.55 -0.53
CA PHE A 37 1.70 2.14 0.19
C PHE A 37 2.15 0.75 -0.28
N PRO A 38 3.43 0.53 -0.61
CA PRO A 38 4.52 1.51 -0.62
C PRO A 38 4.51 2.46 -1.82
N PHE A 39 3.71 2.18 -2.86
CA PHE A 39 3.58 3.05 -4.02
C PHE A 39 2.27 3.83 -4.00
N ASN A 40 2.31 5.11 -4.35
CA ASN A 40 1.08 5.89 -4.47
C ASN A 40 0.34 5.47 -5.74
N PHE A 41 -0.73 4.69 -5.59
CA PHE A 41 -1.58 4.30 -6.71
C PHE A 41 -2.65 5.33 -7.05
N TYR A 42 -2.84 6.34 -6.21
CA TYR A 42 -3.69 7.49 -6.52
C TYR A 42 -2.95 8.79 -6.25
N LEU A 43 -2.98 9.68 -7.22
CA LEU A 43 -2.41 11.02 -7.12
C LEU A 43 -3.40 12.02 -7.69
N TYR A 44 -3.73 13.06 -6.94
CA TYR A 44 -4.59 14.14 -7.41
C TYR A 44 -4.04 15.48 -6.93
N SER A 45 -4.19 16.53 -7.73
CA SER A 45 -3.97 17.90 -7.29
C SER A 45 -4.93 18.82 -8.01
N GLY A 46 -5.49 19.78 -7.26
CA GLY A 46 -6.33 20.85 -7.81
C GLY A 46 -5.53 22.05 -8.34
N GLY A 47 -4.20 22.03 -8.18
CA GLY A 47 -3.30 23.09 -8.61
C GLY A 47 -3.13 23.15 -10.12
N LYS A 48 -2.88 24.36 -10.65
CA LYS A 48 -2.51 24.55 -12.06
C LYS A 48 -1.00 24.31 -12.22
N PHE A 49 -0.63 23.22 -12.88
CA PHE A 49 0.77 22.94 -13.18
C PHE A 49 1.17 23.59 -14.50
N SER A 50 2.34 24.24 -14.53
CA SER A 50 2.92 24.82 -15.75
C SER A 50 3.46 23.76 -16.71
N ASN A 51 3.73 22.55 -16.20
CA ASN A 51 4.21 21.43 -16.98
C ASN A 51 3.12 20.35 -17.14
N PRO A 52 2.58 20.14 -18.36
CA PRO A 52 1.54 19.15 -18.62
C PRO A 52 2.01 17.69 -18.51
N SER A 53 3.32 17.41 -18.45
CA SER A 53 3.80 16.04 -18.23
C SER A 53 3.71 15.59 -16.76
N ILE A 54 3.44 16.51 -15.83
CA ILE A 54 3.21 16.17 -14.42
C ILE A 54 1.77 15.68 -14.22
N THR A 55 0.82 16.21 -15.00
CA THR A 55 -0.60 15.87 -14.87
C THR A 55 -0.95 14.54 -15.53
N SER A 56 -0.11 13.98 -16.40
CA SER A 56 -0.33 12.66 -17.01
C SER A 56 -0.26 11.52 -15.99
N ASP A 57 0.39 11.74 -14.85
CA ASP A 57 0.48 10.76 -13.76
C ASP A 57 -0.63 10.96 -12.70
N PHE A 58 -1.57 11.90 -12.92
CA PHE A 58 -2.70 12.10 -12.02
C PHE A 58 -3.82 11.10 -12.28
N GLY A 59 -4.57 10.80 -11.24
CA GLY A 59 -5.61 9.78 -11.22
C GLY A 59 -5.11 8.47 -10.62
N PHE A 60 -5.74 7.38 -11.04
CA PHE A 60 -5.46 6.05 -10.53
C PHE A 60 -4.44 5.32 -11.41
N SER A 61 -3.28 5.00 -10.84
CA SER A 61 -2.27 4.17 -11.47
C SER A 61 -2.52 2.70 -11.18
N THR A 62 -3.12 2.00 -12.16
CA THR A 62 -3.33 0.55 -12.10
C THR A 62 -2.01 -0.21 -11.91
N LYS A 63 -0.91 0.27 -12.48
CA LYS A 63 0.42 -0.32 -12.32
C LYS A 63 0.86 -0.34 -10.86
N TYR A 64 0.74 0.78 -10.15
CA TYR A 64 1.13 0.87 -8.74
C TYR A 64 0.17 0.13 -7.84
N PHE A 65 -1.14 0.15 -8.15
CA PHE A 65 -2.12 -0.64 -7.40
C PHE A 65 -1.83 -2.13 -7.47
N ILE A 66 -1.55 -2.65 -8.68
CA ILE A 66 -1.19 -4.06 -8.85
C ILE A 66 0.12 -4.39 -8.14
N ALA A 67 1.13 -3.50 -8.21
CA ALA A 67 2.39 -3.69 -7.51
C ALA A 67 2.20 -3.79 -5.98
N ASP A 68 1.39 -2.91 -5.40
CA ASP A 68 1.06 -2.95 -3.97
C ASP A 68 0.31 -4.24 -3.60
N LEU A 69 -0.62 -4.73 -4.43
CA LEU A 69 -1.29 -6.02 -4.21
C LEU A 69 -0.31 -7.19 -4.24
N PHE A 70 0.64 -7.20 -5.18
CA PHE A 70 1.68 -8.24 -5.22
C PHE A 70 2.55 -8.22 -3.96
N ILE A 71 2.94 -7.04 -3.49
CA ILE A 71 3.72 -6.88 -2.26
C ILE A 71 2.92 -7.38 -1.06
N LEU A 72 1.63 -7.04 -0.97
CA LEU A 72 0.76 -7.52 0.10
C LEU A 72 0.67 -9.05 0.13
N ILE A 73 0.45 -9.70 -1.01
CA ILE A 73 0.42 -11.16 -1.11
C ILE A 73 1.75 -11.75 -0.64
N LEU A 74 2.86 -11.17 -1.06
CA LEU A 74 4.22 -11.62 -0.70
C LEU A 74 4.45 -11.50 0.82
N VAL A 75 4.06 -10.37 1.41
CA VAL A 75 4.12 -10.14 2.87
C VAL A 75 3.26 -11.14 3.64
N ILE A 76 2.04 -11.43 3.16
CA ILE A 76 1.16 -12.44 3.77
C ILE A 76 1.82 -13.82 3.75
N VAL A 77 2.39 -14.22 2.61
CA VAL A 77 3.04 -15.53 2.46
C VAL A 77 4.25 -15.64 3.36
N ILE A 78 5.18 -14.66 3.30
CA ILE A 78 6.39 -14.65 4.14
C ILE A 78 6.01 -14.58 5.62
N GLY A 79 5.09 -13.70 5.99
CA GLY A 79 4.60 -13.56 7.36
C GLY A 79 4.07 -14.87 7.92
N ASN A 80 3.29 -15.61 7.13
CA ASN A 80 2.80 -16.93 7.51
C ASN A 80 3.93 -17.96 7.68
N ILE A 81 4.95 -17.95 6.79
CA ILE A 81 6.12 -18.84 6.91
C ILE A 81 6.86 -18.56 8.22
N VAL A 82 7.15 -17.28 8.50
CA VAL A 82 7.90 -16.84 9.68
C VAL A 82 7.15 -17.21 10.96
N VAL A 83 5.84 -16.92 11.04
CA VAL A 83 5.02 -17.24 12.22
C VAL A 83 4.91 -18.76 12.43
N ASN A 84 4.83 -19.54 11.35
CA ASN A 84 4.81 -20.99 11.46
C ASN A 84 6.14 -21.53 11.98
N LYS A 85 7.26 -21.10 11.41
CA LYS A 85 8.60 -21.50 11.84
C LYS A 85 8.89 -21.11 13.28
N TRP A 86 8.52 -19.89 13.69
CA TRP A 86 8.62 -19.44 15.08
C TRP A 86 7.89 -20.38 16.03
N ARG A 87 6.64 -20.74 15.71
CA ARG A 87 5.82 -21.64 16.54
C ARG A 87 6.38 -23.04 16.65
N GLU A 88 7.10 -23.53 15.63
CA GLU A 88 7.77 -24.83 15.67
C GLU A 88 9.02 -24.79 16.55
N THR A 89 9.79 -23.70 16.55
CA THR A 89 10.99 -23.55 17.40
C THR A 89 10.66 -23.35 18.88
N ASN A 90 9.50 -22.77 19.21
CA ASN A 90 9.09 -22.48 20.60
C ASN A 90 8.10 -23.50 21.18
N LYS A 91 7.94 -24.65 20.52
CA LYS A 91 7.18 -25.81 21.02
C LYS A 91 8.15 -26.84 21.59
#